data_AF-A0A0N0AJX8-F1
#
_entry.id   AF-A0A0N0AJX8-F1
#
_cell.length_a   1.000
_cell.length_b   1.000
_cell.length_c   1.000
_cell.angle_alpha   90.00
_cell.angle_beta   90.00
_cell.angle_gamma   90.00
#
_symmetry.space_group_name_H-M   'P 1'
#
loop_
_entity.id
_entity.type
_entity.pdbx_description
1 polymer ?
#
loop_
_entity_poly.entity_id
_entity_poly.type
_entity_poly.pdbx_seq_one_letter_code
_entity_poly.pdbx_strand_id
1 'polypeptide(L)'
;MRLNLEHEYDRTLRDKRLAAHQALFHLTRQIPRHWLLIPVPMRSDLLPVRASFRNWYFAEEAHGMFLSQGSKRAYLALEDALDNVLFVRSPDGRSKTADRADTPLTPGELDDLQRLASELRHQLVADIGGSNPPRTRSTRPDPTLRGMQDPF
;
A
#
# COMPACT_ATOMS: atom_id res chain seq x y z
N MET A 1 -0.57 -22.53 27.18
CA MET A 1 -1.76 -21.70 26.87
C MET A 1 -1.40 -20.36 26.22
N ARG A 2 -0.45 -19.55 26.74
CA ARG A 2 -0.02 -18.27 26.12
C ARG A 2 0.51 -18.39 24.68
N LEU A 3 1.35 -19.40 24.39
CA LEU A 3 1.90 -19.65 23.05
C LEU A 3 0.82 -19.89 21.98
N ASN A 4 -0.26 -20.60 22.30
CA ASN A 4 -1.34 -20.84 21.34
C ASN A 4 -2.12 -19.56 21.00
N LEU A 5 -2.35 -18.70 22.01
CA LEU A 5 -3.00 -17.40 21.81
C LEU A 5 -2.15 -16.45 20.96
N GLU A 6 -0.83 -16.45 21.16
CA GLU A 6 0.12 -15.67 20.33
C GLU A 6 0.13 -16.18 18.88
N HIS A 7 0.18 -17.50 18.68
CA HIS A 7 0.13 -18.10 17.34
C HIS A 7 -1.20 -17.84 16.61
N GLU A 8 -2.33 -17.92 17.31
CA GLU A 8 -3.64 -17.59 16.74
C GLU A 8 -3.74 -16.10 16.40
N TYR A 9 -3.25 -15.22 17.28
CA TYR A 9 -3.21 -13.79 17.04
C TYR A 9 -2.36 -13.43 15.80
N ASP A 10 -1.15 -13.97 15.70
CA ASP A 10 -0.26 -13.74 14.55
C ASP A 10 -0.87 -14.24 13.24
N ARG A 11 -1.57 -15.39 13.28
CA ARG A 11 -2.28 -15.92 12.11
C ARG A 11 -3.42 -15.00 11.69
N THR A 12 -4.26 -14.58 12.63
CA THR A 12 -5.39 -13.67 12.32
C THR A 12 -4.92 -12.32 11.78
N LEU A 13 -3.83 -11.77 12.30
CA LEU A 13 -3.22 -10.55 11.76
C LEU A 13 -2.69 -10.74 10.34
N ARG A 14 -2.04 -11.88 10.07
CA ARG A 14 -1.55 -12.21 8.72
C ARG A 14 -2.70 -12.33 7.73
N ASP A 15 -3.78 -13.00 8.09
CA ASP A 15 -4.94 -13.19 7.22
C ASP A 15 -5.63 -11.85 6.93
N LYS A 16 -5.79 -10.99 7.95
CA LYS A 16 -6.31 -9.61 7.78
C LYS A 16 -5.41 -8.77 6.86
N ARG A 17 -4.09 -8.82 7.06
CA ARG A 17 -3.12 -8.12 6.22
C ARG A 17 -3.24 -8.59 4.76
N LEU A 18 -3.30 -9.89 4.52
CA LEU A 18 -3.42 -10.46 3.19
C LEU A 18 -4.72 -9.99 2.50
N ALA A 19 -5.85 -10.06 3.21
CA ALA A 19 -7.14 -9.60 2.69
C ALA A 19 -7.11 -8.11 2.32
N ALA A 20 -6.51 -7.26 3.17
CA ALA A 20 -6.35 -5.84 2.88
C ALA A 20 -5.51 -5.59 1.62
N HIS A 21 -4.38 -6.29 1.44
CA HIS A 21 -3.51 -6.13 0.27
C HIS A 21 -4.19 -6.63 -1.00
N GLN A 22 -4.91 -7.75 -0.94
CA GLN A 22 -5.69 -8.26 -2.06
C GLN A 22 -6.77 -7.28 -2.50
N ALA A 23 -7.52 -6.72 -1.54
CA ALA A 23 -8.54 -5.71 -1.82
C ALA A 23 -7.94 -4.49 -2.54
N LEU A 24 -6.83 -3.94 -2.05
CA LEU A 24 -6.16 -2.82 -2.72
C LEU A 24 -5.62 -3.22 -4.10
N PHE A 25 -5.02 -4.40 -4.23
CA PHE A 25 -4.53 -4.89 -5.51
C PHE A 25 -5.67 -4.95 -6.55
N HIS A 26 -6.86 -5.41 -6.16
CA HIS A 26 -8.03 -5.41 -7.03
C HIS A 26 -8.53 -4.00 -7.35
N LEU A 27 -8.50 -3.06 -6.40
CA LEU A 27 -8.82 -1.65 -6.67
C LEU A 27 -7.90 -1.04 -7.72
N THR A 28 -6.61 -1.39 -7.72
CA THR A 28 -5.71 -0.89 -8.77
C THR A 28 -6.12 -1.29 -10.19
N ARG A 29 -6.98 -2.31 -10.39
CA ARG A 29 -7.45 -2.69 -11.74
C ARG A 29 -8.30 -1.62 -12.40
N GLN A 30 -8.87 -0.69 -11.63
CA GLN A 30 -9.58 0.48 -12.14
C GLN A 30 -8.66 1.42 -12.94
N ILE A 31 -7.34 1.32 -12.75
CA ILE A 31 -6.32 2.00 -13.57
C ILE A 31 -5.65 0.94 -14.44
N PRO A 32 -6.13 0.67 -15.66
CA PRO A 32 -5.60 -0.41 -16.48
C PRO A 32 -4.11 -0.25 -16.77
N ARG A 33 -3.41 -1.37 -16.98
CA ARG A 33 -1.98 -1.37 -17.35
C ARG A 33 -1.71 -0.70 -18.70
N HIS A 34 -2.69 -0.73 -19.58
CA HIS A 34 -2.66 -0.07 -20.87
C HIS A 34 -4.01 0.58 -21.06
N TRP A 35 -4.03 1.91 -21.15
CA TRP A 35 -5.25 2.63 -21.51
C TRP A 35 -5.36 2.55 -23.03
N LEU A 36 -6.49 2.06 -23.53
CA LEU A 36 -6.81 2.24 -24.93
C LEU A 36 -6.97 3.75 -25.12
N LEU A 37 -6.13 4.36 -25.96
CA LEU A 37 -6.17 5.80 -26.22
C LEU A 37 -7.47 6.24 -26.92
N ILE A 38 -8.41 5.32 -27.18
CA ILE A 38 -9.68 5.58 -27.84
C ILE A 38 -10.77 4.70 -27.21
N PRO A 39 -11.84 5.29 -26.64
CA PRO A 39 -11.95 6.72 -26.31
C PRO A 39 -10.96 7.10 -25.20
N VAL A 40 -10.38 8.30 -25.28
CA VAL A 40 -9.59 8.85 -24.17
C VAL A 40 -10.55 9.15 -23.00
N PRO A 41 -10.34 8.55 -21.84
CA PRO A 41 -11.16 8.81 -20.65
C PRO A 41 -11.04 10.24 -20.13
N MET A 42 -12.14 10.68 -19.55
CA MET A 42 -12.35 12.01 -18.99
C MET A 42 -11.82 12.08 -17.56
N ARG A 43 -11.65 13.29 -17.04
CA ARG A 43 -11.27 13.50 -15.63
C ARG A 43 -12.37 13.03 -14.70
N SER A 44 -13.63 13.24 -15.08
CA SER A 44 -14.79 12.76 -14.32
C SER A 44 -14.77 11.24 -14.10
N ASP A 45 -14.22 10.46 -15.04
CA ASP A 45 -14.08 9.00 -14.92
C ASP A 45 -13.15 8.59 -13.77
N LEU A 46 -12.24 9.47 -13.32
CA LEU A 46 -11.32 9.20 -12.21
C LEU A 46 -11.92 9.52 -10.83
N LEU A 47 -13.04 10.24 -10.74
CA LEU A 47 -13.67 10.58 -9.45
C LEU A 47 -14.09 9.33 -8.66
N PRO A 48 -14.76 8.32 -9.26
CA PRO A 48 -15.11 7.08 -8.55
C PRO A 48 -13.86 6.27 -8.15
N VAL A 49 -12.81 6.30 -8.98
CA VAL A 49 -11.55 5.62 -8.70
C VAL A 49 -10.91 6.20 -7.45
N ARG A 50 -10.73 7.52 -7.41
CA ARG A 50 -10.19 8.25 -6.26
C ARG A 50 -11.03 8.01 -4.99
N ALA A 51 -12.36 8.05 -5.10
CA ALA A 51 -13.24 7.76 -3.97
C ALA A 51 -13.05 6.34 -3.44
N SER A 52 -12.92 5.35 -4.32
CA SER A 52 -12.70 3.95 -3.94
C SER A 52 -11.40 3.73 -3.17
N PHE A 53 -10.31 4.36 -3.63
CA PHE A 53 -9.02 4.29 -2.93
C PHE A 53 -9.08 4.93 -1.55
N ARG A 54 -9.62 6.14 -1.46
CA ARG A 54 -9.77 6.85 -0.19
C ARG A 54 -10.66 6.10 0.79
N ASN A 55 -11.80 5.57 0.32
CA ASN A 55 -12.71 4.77 1.14
C ASN A 55 -12.02 3.50 1.64
N TRP A 56 -11.22 2.84 0.81
CA TRP A 56 -10.45 1.68 1.23
C TRP A 56 -9.44 2.02 2.32
N TYR A 57 -8.69 3.12 2.19
CA TYR A 57 -7.65 3.49 3.15
C TYR A 57 -8.22 3.86 4.53
N PHE A 58 -9.36 4.55 4.54
CA PHE A 58 -10.07 5.00 5.76
C PHE A 58 -11.22 4.09 6.17
N ALA A 59 -11.30 2.86 5.63
CA ALA A 59 -12.32 1.89 6.01
C ALA A 59 -12.25 1.58 7.53
N GLU A 60 -13.37 1.15 8.12
CA GLU A 60 -13.47 0.84 9.55
C GLU A 60 -12.44 -0.23 9.98
N GLU A 61 -12.10 -1.15 9.08
CA GLU A 61 -11.10 -2.19 9.27
C GLU A 61 -9.66 -1.70 9.22
N ALA A 62 -9.45 -0.38 9.11
CA ALA A 62 -8.15 0.28 9.16
C ALA A 62 -7.16 -0.25 8.11
N HIS A 63 -7.62 -0.57 6.90
CA HIS A 63 -6.80 -1.24 5.89
C HIS A 63 -5.48 -0.52 5.57
N GLY A 64 -5.47 0.81 5.61
CA GLY A 64 -4.26 1.62 5.40
C GLY A 64 -3.15 1.37 6.43
N MET A 65 -3.47 0.84 7.62
CA MET A 65 -2.48 0.50 8.65
C MET A 65 -1.65 -0.74 8.31
N PHE A 66 -2.16 -1.62 7.43
CA PHE A 66 -1.46 -2.85 7.07
C PHE A 66 -0.36 -2.65 6.02
N LEU A 67 -0.32 -1.49 5.36
CA LEU A 67 0.68 -1.17 4.34
C LEU A 67 2.07 -1.07 4.96
N SER A 68 3.07 -1.70 4.33
CA SER A 68 4.47 -1.40 4.65
C SER A 68 4.80 0.06 4.30
N GLN A 69 5.93 0.54 4.77
CA GLN A 69 6.40 1.88 4.41
C GLN A 69 6.54 2.06 2.88
N GLY A 70 6.98 1.02 2.15
CA GLY A 70 7.10 1.01 0.70
C GLY A 70 5.75 1.13 0.00
N SER A 71 4.80 0.25 0.35
CA SER A 71 3.45 0.28 -0.21
C SER A 71 2.69 1.54 0.16
N LYS A 72 2.85 2.05 1.39
CA LYS A 72 2.24 3.30 1.82
C LYS A 72 2.74 4.50 1.01
N ARG A 73 4.05 4.56 0.74
CA ARG A 73 4.62 5.61 -0.11
C ARG A 73 4.08 5.54 -1.54
N ALA A 74 4.02 4.33 -2.12
CA ALA A 74 3.47 4.13 -3.46
C ALA A 74 1.97 4.49 -3.53
N TYR A 75 1.19 4.12 -2.50
CA TYR A 75 -0.22 4.47 -2.38
C TYR A 75 -0.42 5.99 -2.34
N LEU A 76 0.30 6.69 -1.47
CA LEU A 76 0.18 8.15 -1.35
C LEU A 76 0.60 8.87 -2.63
N ALA A 77 1.66 8.40 -3.30
CA ALA A 77 2.08 8.96 -4.58
C ALA A 77 0.99 8.82 -5.66
N LEU A 78 0.27 7.69 -5.69
CA LEU A 78 -0.85 7.50 -6.61
C LEU A 78 -2.05 8.39 -6.27
N GLU A 79 -2.41 8.50 -4.99
CA GLU A 79 -3.47 9.42 -4.53
C GLU A 79 -3.14 10.88 -4.88
N ASP A 80 -1.89 11.30 -4.67
CA ASP A 80 -1.44 12.65 -5.02
C ASP A 80 -1.51 12.90 -6.54
N ALA A 81 -1.17 11.90 -7.35
CA ALA A 81 -1.30 12.00 -8.80
C ALA A 81 -2.77 12.10 -9.24
N LEU A 82 -3.66 11.26 -8.69
CA LEU A 82 -5.11 11.36 -8.92
C LEU A 82 -5.63 12.75 -8.54
N ASP A 83 -5.20 13.26 -7.39
CA ASP A 83 -5.59 14.58 -6.91
C ASP A 83 -5.05 15.70 -7.81
N ASN A 84 -3.82 15.57 -8.33
CA ASN A 84 -3.24 16.54 -9.25
C ASN A 84 -3.97 16.55 -10.60
N VAL A 85 -4.48 15.41 -11.03
CA VAL A 85 -5.26 15.30 -12.28
C VAL A 85 -6.68 15.86 -12.12
N LEU A 86 -7.28 15.67 -10.94
CA LEU A 86 -8.67 16.03 -10.66
C LEU A 86 -8.85 17.47 -10.17
N PHE A 87 -7.87 18.03 -9.45
CA PHE A 87 -8.05 19.30 -8.74
C PHE A 87 -7.00 20.34 -9.13
N VAL A 88 -7.41 21.60 -9.04
CA VAL A 88 -6.50 22.74 -9.07
C VAL A 88 -5.85 22.84 -7.70
N ARG A 89 -4.52 22.91 -7.67
CA ARG A 89 -3.75 23.13 -6.44
C ARG A 89 -3.65 24.64 -6.21
N SER A 90 -3.75 25.04 -4.94
CA SER A 90 -3.43 26.38 -4.48
C SER A 90 -2.00 26.76 -4.88
N PRO A 91 -1.68 28.06 -5.07
CA PRO A 91 -0.32 28.52 -5.39
C PRO A 91 0.75 28.06 -4.39
N ASP A 92 0.37 27.83 -3.14
CA ASP A 92 1.25 27.28 -2.10
C ASP A 92 1.41 25.75 -2.15
N GLY A 93 0.67 25.08 -3.04
CA GLY A 93 0.65 23.62 -3.24
C GLY A 93 -0.07 22.83 -2.15
N ARG A 94 -0.57 23.49 -1.08
CA ARG A 94 -1.00 22.80 0.15
C ARG A 94 -2.45 22.37 0.15
N SER A 95 -3.27 22.95 -0.71
CA SER A 95 -4.72 22.74 -0.70
C SER A 95 -5.31 22.67 -2.10
N LYS A 96 -6.45 22.00 -2.21
CA LYS A 96 -7.24 21.92 -3.43
C LYS A 96 -8.19 23.10 -3.44
N THR A 97 -8.19 23.87 -4.51
CA THR A 97 -8.98 25.11 -4.60
C THR A 97 -10.27 24.92 -5.36
N ALA A 98 -10.25 24.08 -6.40
CA ALA A 98 -11.41 23.77 -7.23
C ALA A 98 -11.19 22.45 -7.99
N ASP A 99 -12.28 21.90 -8.50
CA ASP A 99 -12.22 20.83 -9.49
C ASP A 99 -11.63 21.37 -10.80
N ARG A 100 -10.80 20.58 -11.47
CA ARG A 100 -10.36 20.92 -12.83
C ARG A 100 -11.53 20.74 -13.81
N ALA A 101 -11.47 21.48 -14.91
CA ALA A 101 -12.40 21.30 -16.01
C ALA A 101 -12.39 19.85 -16.50
N ASP A 102 -13.57 19.32 -16.81
CA ASP A 102 -13.72 17.95 -17.28
C ASP A 102 -13.29 17.84 -18.74
N THR A 103 -12.00 17.58 -18.93
CA THR A 103 -11.38 17.37 -20.24
C THR A 103 -10.77 15.97 -20.32
N PRO A 104 -10.54 15.44 -21.54
CA PRO A 104 -9.81 14.18 -21.71
C PRO A 104 -8.44 14.23 -21.06
N LEU A 105 -8.02 13.10 -20.48
CA LEU A 105 -6.71 12.98 -19.87
C LEU A 105 -5.61 13.12 -20.93
N THR A 106 -4.55 13.85 -20.58
CA THR A 106 -3.39 13.97 -21.44
C THR A 106 -2.57 12.67 -21.40
N PRO A 107 -1.80 12.33 -22.46
CA PRO A 107 -0.95 11.14 -22.47
C PRO A 107 0.02 11.08 -21.27
N GLY A 108 0.57 12.22 -20.84
CA GLY A 108 1.45 12.29 -19.68
C GLY A 108 0.75 11.93 -18.37
N GLU A 109 -0.47 12.41 -18.16
CA GLU A 109 -1.28 12.06 -16.98
C GLU A 109 -1.62 10.56 -16.96
N LEU A 110 -1.92 10.00 -18.13
CA LEU A 110 -2.18 8.57 -18.28
C LEU A 110 -0.96 7.72 -17.93
N ASP A 111 0.20 8.06 -18.50
CA ASP A 111 1.45 7.35 -18.26
C ASP A 111 1.86 7.42 -16.78
N ASP A 112 1.70 8.59 -16.15
CA ASP A 112 2.01 8.76 -14.73
C ASP A 112 1.11 7.91 -13.82
N LEU A 113 -0.20 7.93 -14.06
CA LEU A 113 -1.14 7.10 -13.29
C LEU A 113 -0.85 5.60 -13.49
N GLN A 114 -0.55 5.17 -14.71
CA GLN A 114 -0.21 3.78 -15.02
C GLN A 114 1.08 3.34 -14.33
N ARG A 115 2.12 4.17 -14.39
CA ARG A 115 3.42 3.92 -13.75
C ARG A 115 3.26 3.80 -12.24
N LEU A 116 2.55 4.74 -11.61
CA LEU A 116 2.33 4.74 -10.15
C LEU A 116 1.43 3.57 -9.70
N ALA A 117 0.39 3.24 -10.46
CA ALA A 117 -0.43 2.07 -10.18
C ALA A 117 0.38 0.76 -10.31
N SER A 118 1.31 0.69 -11.27
CA SER A 118 2.19 -0.47 -11.44
C SER A 118 3.22 -0.59 -10.31
N GLU A 119 3.78 0.53 -9.86
CA GLU A 119 4.65 0.57 -8.68
C GLU A 119 3.90 0.11 -7.43
N LEU A 120 2.67 0.59 -7.21
CA LEU A 120 1.85 0.15 -6.08
C LEU A 120 1.59 -1.37 -6.13
N ARG A 121 1.23 -1.92 -7.29
CA ARG A 121 1.05 -3.38 -7.45
C ARG A 121 2.33 -4.15 -7.13
N HIS A 122 3.48 -3.64 -7.57
CA HIS A 122 4.77 -4.26 -7.28
C HIS A 122 5.05 -4.29 -5.77
N GLN A 123 4.86 -3.16 -5.08
CA GLN A 123 5.04 -3.07 -3.63
C GLN A 123 4.07 -3.99 -2.86
N LEU A 124 2.81 -4.08 -3.29
CA LEU A 124 1.84 -4.98 -2.65
C LEU A 124 2.22 -6.45 -2.79
N VAL A 125 2.72 -6.86 -3.96
CA VAL A 125 3.23 -8.22 -4.16
C VAL A 125 4.48 -8.47 -3.33
N ALA A 126 5.40 -7.49 -3.24
CA ALA A 126 6.58 -7.58 -2.39
C ALA A 126 6.23 -7.70 -0.91
N ASP A 127 5.21 -6.98 -0.44
CA ASP A 127 4.72 -7.05 0.93
C ASP A 127 4.14 -8.43 1.30
N ILE A 128 3.51 -9.11 0.33
CA ILE A 128 2.97 -10.47 0.50
C ILE A 128 4.09 -11.53 0.40
N GLY A 129 5.04 -11.36 -0.52
CA GLY A 129 6.08 -12.34 -0.82
C GLY A 129 7.40 -12.20 -0.04
N GLY A 130 7.67 -11.04 0.59
CA GLY A 130 9.05 -10.66 0.91
C GLY A 130 9.36 -10.10 2.30
N SER A 131 8.42 -9.88 3.21
CA SER A 131 8.76 -9.16 4.48
C SER A 131 7.98 -9.59 5.72
N ASN A 132 8.31 -10.78 6.21
CA ASN A 132 8.83 -10.97 7.56
C ASN A 132 9.33 -12.42 7.69
N PRO A 133 10.65 -12.69 7.65
CA PRO A 133 11.13 -13.88 8.32
C PRO A 133 10.67 -13.78 9.79
N PRO A 134 10.23 -14.88 10.42
CA PRO A 134 9.94 -14.86 11.84
C PRO A 134 11.15 -14.26 12.53
N ARG A 135 10.96 -13.23 13.37
CA ARG A 135 12.00 -12.75 14.27
C ARG A 135 12.23 -13.86 15.28
N THR A 136 12.98 -14.89 14.89
CA THR A 136 13.57 -15.81 15.84
C THR A 136 14.61 -14.99 16.57
N ARG A 137 14.18 -14.46 17.73
CA ARG A 137 15.10 -14.00 18.76
C ARG A 137 15.84 -15.26 19.21
N SER A 138 16.88 -15.63 18.47
CA SER A 138 17.86 -16.59 18.91
C SER A 138 18.61 -15.91 20.06
N THR A 139 18.05 -16.05 21.26
CA THR A 139 18.83 -15.97 22.49
C THR A 139 19.91 -17.03 22.35
N ARG A 140 21.07 -16.63 21.81
CA ARG A 140 22.31 -17.37 22.01
C ARG A 140 22.42 -17.60 23.52
N PRO A 141 22.46 -18.83 24.02
CA PRO A 141 22.86 -19.04 25.40
C PRO A 141 24.28 -18.50 25.55
N ASP A 142 24.45 -17.67 26.57
CA ASP A 142 25.71 -17.06 26.97
C ASP A 142 26.78 -18.17 27.19
N PRO A 143 27.98 -18.09 26.61
CA PRO A 143 29.04 -19.04 26.91
C PRO A 143 29.71 -18.64 28.22
N THR A 144 29.02 -18.81 29.34
CA THR A 144 29.59 -18.55 30.67
C THR A 144 29.43 -19.73 31.62
N LEU A 145 29.75 -20.95 31.17
CA LEU A 145 30.11 -22.05 32.08
C LEU A 145 31.19 -22.93 31.44
N ARG A 146 32.40 -22.39 31.30
CA ARG A 146 33.60 -23.21 31.05
C ARG A 146 34.73 -22.69 31.92
N GLY A 147 34.85 -23.26 33.12
CA GLY A 147 35.95 -22.94 34.04
C GLY A 147 35.62 -23.10 35.51
N MET A 148 34.99 -24.20 35.91
CA MET A 148 35.09 -24.68 37.29
C MET A 148 35.54 -26.13 37.23
N GLN A 149 36.83 -26.30 36.93
CA GLN A 149 37.57 -27.51 37.25
C GLN A 149 38.12 -27.32 38.65
N ASP A 150 37.55 -28.07 39.59
CA ASP A 150 38.24 -28.74 40.68
C ASP A 150 37.44 -30.03 40.90
N PRO A 151 38.09 -31.20 41.11
CA PRO A 151 38.43 -31.48 42.51
C PRO A 151 39.63 -32.44 42.77
N PHE A 152 40.08 -32.35 44.03
CA PHE A 152 40.89 -33.26 44.86
C PHE A 152 42.42 -33.27 44.68
#